data_AF-A0AAW0WFB1-F1
#
_entry.id   AF-A0AAW0WFB1-F1
#
_cell.length_a   1.000
_cell.length_b   1.000
_cell.length_c   1.000
_cell.angle_alpha   90.00
_cell.angle_beta   90.00
_cell.angle_gamma   90.00
#
_symmetry.space_group_name_H-M   'P 1'
#
loop_
_entity.id
_entity.type
_entity.pdbx_description
1 polymer ?
#
loop_
_entity_poly.entity_id
_entity_poly.type
_entity_poly.pdbx_seq_one_letter_code
_entity_poly.pdbx_strand_id
1 'polypeptide(L)'
;KIDNAFLVVLPIGDVEISSSRTVVVLEQVTEPVTVTVRVSEGSHLQPLTLDLADGTILHIPPKFLAENGNWVAQVEHVYSSEGDYLPRVHVVNPVSWRNTSIPRPIRVQHLPSSVFLWPENYLGAVGEVVTFHAHALGTDL
;
A
#
# COMPACT_ATOMS: atom_id res chain seq x y z
N LYS A 1 18.12 0.59 47.51
CA LYS A 1 18.98 0.46 46.31
C LYS A 1 18.11 0.89 45.14
N ILE A 2 18.31 2.10 44.62
CA ILE A 2 17.49 2.60 43.51
C ILE A 2 18.18 2.06 42.25
N ASP A 3 17.63 0.99 41.68
CA ASP A 3 18.04 0.53 40.36
C ASP A 3 17.54 1.57 39.35
N ASN A 4 18.40 2.54 39.06
CA ASN A 4 18.19 3.47 37.95
C ASN A 4 18.34 2.67 36.64
N ALA A 5 17.25 2.05 36.20
CA ALA A 5 17.16 1.54 34.85
C ALA A 5 17.15 2.75 33.90
N PHE A 6 18.29 3.02 33.27
CA PHE A 6 18.37 4.02 32.21
C PHE A 6 17.68 3.46 30.96
N LEU A 7 16.57 4.09 30.58
CA LEU A 7 15.95 3.81 29.29
C LEU A 7 16.80 4.44 28.20
N VAL A 8 17.55 3.63 27.46
CA VAL A 8 18.30 4.09 26.29
C VAL A 8 17.34 4.11 25.10
N VAL A 9 17.05 5.31 24.59
CA VAL A 9 16.26 5.51 23.36
C VAL A 9 17.22 5.62 22.18
N LEU A 10 17.14 4.66 21.26
CA LEU A 10 17.92 4.63 20.02
C LEU A 10 17.19 5.37 18.89
N PRO A 11 17.92 5.92 17.90
CA PRO A 11 17.31 6.51 16.70
C PRO A 11 16.54 5.47 15.89
N ILE A 12 15.58 5.94 15.09
CA ILE A 12 14.78 5.07 14.20
C ILE A 12 15.67 4.57 13.06
N GLY A 13 15.81 3.25 12.98
CA GLY A 13 16.46 2.53 11.89
C GLY A 13 15.71 2.62 10.55
N ASP A 14 15.93 1.65 9.69
CA ASP A 14 15.22 1.58 8.42
C ASP A 14 13.75 1.24 8.64
N VAL A 15 12.89 1.91 7.87
CA VAL A 15 11.45 1.65 7.85
C VAL A 15 11.09 1.17 6.46
N GLU A 16 10.72 -0.10 6.37
CA GLU A 16 10.23 -0.71 5.14
C GLU A 16 8.73 -0.82 5.22
N ILE A 17 8.06 -0.43 4.14
CA ILE A 17 6.63 -0.64 3.96
C ILE A 17 6.43 -1.36 2.62
N SER A 18 5.66 -2.44 2.65
CA SER A 18 5.32 -3.20 1.47
C SER A 18 3.85 -3.56 1.48
N SER A 19 3.27 -3.65 0.28
CA SER A 19 1.95 -4.19 0.05
C SER A 19 2.08 -5.44 -0.80
N SER A 20 1.35 -6.49 -0.44
CA SER A 20 1.14 -7.62 -1.33
C SER A 20 -0.18 -7.42 -2.07
N ARG A 21 -0.12 -7.39 -3.42
CA ARG A 21 -1.22 -7.49 -4.41
C ARG A 21 -1.66 -6.18 -5.09
N THR A 22 -2.09 -6.37 -6.35
CA THR A 22 -3.00 -5.47 -7.08
C THR A 22 -4.42 -5.92 -6.76
N VAL A 23 -5.29 -5.01 -6.32
CA VAL A 23 -6.68 -5.35 -5.96
C VAL A 23 -7.53 -5.29 -7.21
N VAL A 24 -8.28 -6.36 -7.43
CA VAL A 24 -9.21 -6.49 -8.55
C VAL A 24 -10.62 -6.48 -7.97
N VAL A 25 -11.43 -5.49 -8.34
CA VAL A 25 -12.82 -5.41 -7.88
C VAL A 25 -13.71 -6.20 -8.84
N LEU A 26 -14.20 -7.35 -8.38
CA LEU A 26 -15.28 -8.12 -9.01
C LEU A 26 -16.55 -7.87 -8.17
N GLU A 27 -17.61 -7.36 -8.80
CA GLU A 27 -18.96 -7.20 -8.23
C GLU A 27 -19.00 -7.00 -6.70
N GLN A 28 -18.54 -5.82 -6.25
CA GLN A 28 -18.55 -5.34 -4.85
C GLN A 28 -17.60 -6.03 -3.85
N VAL A 29 -16.78 -7.00 -4.25
CA VAL A 29 -15.78 -7.60 -3.35
C VAL A 29 -14.40 -7.02 -3.63
N THR A 30 -13.97 -6.11 -2.77
CA THR A 30 -12.60 -5.61 -2.72
C THR A 30 -11.76 -6.57 -1.87
N GLU A 31 -10.72 -7.17 -2.47
CA GLU A 31 -9.79 -8.03 -1.72
C GLU A 31 -9.03 -7.20 -0.66
N PRO A 32 -8.80 -7.75 0.54
CA PRO A 32 -8.01 -7.06 1.55
C PRO A 32 -6.55 -6.94 1.11
N VAL A 33 -6.01 -5.72 1.19
CA VAL A 33 -4.58 -5.46 1.01
C VAL A 33 -3.88 -5.62 2.34
N THR A 34 -2.87 -6.47 2.37
CA THR A 34 -1.97 -6.57 3.52
C THR A 34 -0.84 -5.55 3.37
N VAL A 35 -0.79 -4.59 4.28
CA VAL A 35 0.34 -3.66 4.44
C VAL A 35 1.24 -4.19 5.55
N THR A 36 2.50 -4.48 5.21
CA THR A 36 3.51 -4.88 6.17
C THR A 36 4.48 -3.72 6.42
N VAL A 37 4.65 -3.37 7.69
CA VAL A 37 5.60 -2.34 8.14
C VAL A 37 6.69 -3.01 8.95
N ARG A 38 7.96 -2.78 8.60
CA ARG A 38 9.12 -3.23 9.36
C ARG A 38 9.95 -2.04 9.83
N VAL A 39 10.34 -2.04 11.11
CA VAL A 39 11.24 -1.00 11.66
C VAL A 39 12.41 -1.67 12.35
N SER A 40 13.64 -1.37 11.93
CA SER A 40 14.83 -2.14 12.30
C SER A 40 15.56 -1.72 13.59
N GLU A 41 15.22 -0.58 14.20
CA GLU A 41 15.78 -0.18 15.50
C GLU A 41 15.05 1.05 16.06
N GLY A 42 14.91 1.11 17.39
CA GLY A 42 14.28 2.22 18.12
C GLY A 42 13.39 1.73 19.26
N SER A 43 13.57 2.29 20.47
CA SER A 43 12.59 2.15 21.56
C SER A 43 11.35 2.97 21.20
N HIS A 44 10.48 2.40 20.37
CA HIS A 44 9.25 3.06 19.92
C HIS A 44 8.23 3.05 21.05
N LEU A 45 8.18 4.15 21.80
CA LEU A 45 7.21 4.35 22.87
C LEU A 45 5.85 4.82 22.35
N GLN A 46 5.80 5.34 21.11
CA GLN A 46 4.59 5.88 20.50
C GLN A 46 4.03 4.93 19.44
N PRO A 47 2.69 4.83 19.29
CA PRO A 47 2.06 4.14 18.16
C PRO A 47 2.57 4.70 16.83
N LEU A 48 2.80 3.82 15.86
CA LEU A 48 3.06 4.27 14.49
C LEU A 48 1.75 4.73 13.84
N THR A 49 1.83 5.72 12.97
CA THR A 49 0.68 6.22 12.22
C THR A 49 0.76 5.71 10.79
N LEU A 50 -0.22 4.95 10.35
CA LEU A 50 -0.38 4.46 8.99
C LEU A 50 -1.53 5.22 8.32
N ASP A 51 -1.20 6.07 7.36
CA ASP A 51 -2.14 6.73 6.46
C ASP A 51 -2.32 5.85 5.22
N LEU A 52 -3.54 5.41 4.94
CA LEU A 52 -3.86 4.54 3.80
C LEU A 52 -4.15 5.33 2.52
N ALA A 53 -4.04 6.65 2.55
CA ALA A 53 -4.29 7.58 1.44
C ALA A 53 -5.73 7.59 0.90
N ASP A 54 -6.68 6.99 1.62
CA ASP A 54 -8.12 7.04 1.34
C ASP A 54 -8.89 7.87 2.41
N GLY A 55 -8.16 8.58 3.27
CA GLY A 55 -8.68 9.27 4.44
C GLY A 55 -8.68 8.43 5.72
N THR A 56 -8.42 7.12 5.63
CA THR A 56 -8.26 6.23 6.78
C THR A 56 -6.87 6.39 7.39
N ILE A 57 -6.84 6.71 8.69
CA ILE A 57 -5.61 6.81 9.49
C ILE A 57 -5.69 5.78 10.61
N LEU A 58 -4.67 4.94 10.71
CA LEU A 58 -4.56 3.89 11.72
C LEU A 58 -3.41 4.18 12.66
N HIS A 59 -3.68 4.09 13.96
CA HIS A 59 -2.65 4.15 14.99
C HIS A 59 -2.36 2.74 15.48
N ILE A 60 -1.24 2.18 15.05
CA ILE A 60 -0.89 0.80 15.37
C ILE A 60 0.01 0.83 16.60
N PRO A 61 -0.46 0.34 17.75
CA PRO A 61 0.33 0.33 18.96
C PRO A 61 1.50 -0.62 18.77
N PRO A 62 2.59 -0.40 19.51
CA PRO A 62 3.63 -1.37 19.56
C PRO A 62 3.10 -2.71 20.17
N LYS A 63 2.78 -3.73 19.36
CA LYS A 63 2.70 -5.16 19.73
C LYS A 63 3.99 -5.97 19.46
N PHE A 64 4.67 -6.37 20.55
CA PHE A 64 5.83 -7.26 20.68
C PHE A 64 6.98 -7.09 19.64
N LEU A 65 8.17 -6.73 20.13
CA LEU A 65 9.42 -6.84 19.36
C LEU A 65 9.53 -8.27 18.80
N ALA A 66 9.76 -8.41 17.49
CA ALA A 66 10.17 -9.70 16.95
C ALA A 66 11.52 -10.09 17.59
N GLU A 67 11.83 -11.38 17.65
CA GLU A 67 13.02 -11.91 18.33
C GLU A 67 14.36 -11.31 17.84
N ASN A 68 14.36 -10.64 16.68
CA ASN A 68 15.50 -9.95 16.08
C ASN A 68 15.58 -8.44 16.40
N GLY A 69 14.73 -7.90 17.27
CA GLY A 69 14.67 -6.47 17.58
C GLY A 69 13.89 -5.63 16.58
N ASN A 70 13.34 -6.24 15.53
CA ASN A 70 12.54 -5.54 14.53
C ASN A 70 11.07 -5.49 14.95
N TRP A 71 10.44 -4.35 14.68
CA TRP A 71 9.00 -4.19 14.76
C TRP A 71 8.35 -4.66 13.47
N VAL A 72 7.32 -5.51 13.56
CA VAL A 72 6.52 -5.90 12.39
C VAL A 72 5.04 -5.65 12.69
N ALA A 73 4.41 -4.80 11.88
CA ALA A 73 2.97 -4.61 11.89
C ALA A 73 2.37 -5.07 10.58
N GLN A 74 1.24 -5.79 10.67
CA GLN A 74 0.45 -6.21 9.51
C GLN A 74 -0.97 -5.69 9.68
N VAL A 75 -1.47 -5.03 8.65
CA VAL A 75 -2.82 -4.49 8.59
C VAL A 75 -3.47 -4.97 7.32
N GLU A 76 -4.70 -5.44 7.44
CA GLU A 76 -5.59 -5.72 6.32
C GLU A 76 -6.52 -4.53 6.13
N HIS A 77 -6.62 -4.03 4.89
CA HIS A 77 -7.49 -2.91 4.56
C HIS A 77 -8.23 -3.15 3.25
N VAL A 78 -9.43 -2.61 3.16
CA VAL A 78 -10.33 -2.75 2.02
C VAL A 78 -10.67 -1.35 1.51
N TYR A 79 -10.17 -0.99 0.32
CA TYR A 79 -10.47 0.30 -0.31
C TYR A 79 -11.91 0.32 -0.84
N SER A 80 -12.61 1.42 -0.64
CA SER A 80 -14.02 1.58 -1.02
C SER A 80 -14.23 2.28 -2.36
N SER A 81 -13.21 2.99 -2.85
CA SER A 81 -13.24 3.75 -4.10
C SER A 81 -12.13 3.30 -5.03
N GLU A 82 -12.32 3.56 -6.32
CA GLU A 82 -11.26 3.40 -7.30
C GLU A 82 -10.26 4.54 -7.20
N GLY A 83 -9.00 4.23 -7.50
CA GLY A 83 -7.92 5.20 -7.45
C GLY A 83 -6.55 4.57 -7.27
N ASP A 84 -5.55 5.43 -7.32
CA ASP A 84 -4.17 5.08 -6.99
C ASP A 84 -3.88 5.57 -5.56
N TYR A 85 -3.69 4.62 -4.64
CA TYR A 85 -3.43 4.90 -3.23
C TYR A 85 -1.95 4.73 -2.92
N LEU A 86 -1.37 5.69 -2.19
CA LEU A 86 0.02 5.64 -1.76
C LEU A 86 0.13 5.68 -0.23
N PRO A 87 -0.13 4.55 0.47
CA PRO A 87 0.03 4.46 1.91
C PRO A 87 1.36 4.97 2.42
N ARG A 88 1.30 5.64 3.57
CA ARG A 88 2.45 6.25 4.24
C ARG A 88 2.47 5.84 5.69
N VAL A 89 3.67 5.53 6.16
CA VAL A 89 3.94 5.26 7.56
C VAL A 89 4.73 6.44 8.12
N HIS A 90 4.25 6.94 9.24
CA HIS A 90 4.92 7.91 10.10
C HIS A 90 5.29 7.23 11.41
N VAL A 91 6.59 7.19 11.71
CA VAL A 91 7.13 6.65 12.95
C VAL A 91 7.84 7.77 13.69
N VAL A 92 7.56 7.89 14.99
CA VAL A 92 8.15 8.91 15.86
C VAL A 92 8.65 8.27 17.15
N ASN A 93 9.81 8.71 17.61
CA ASN A 93 10.30 8.47 18.96
C ASN A 93 10.89 9.77 19.54
N PRO A 94 11.24 9.81 20.84
CA PRO A 94 11.73 11.05 21.47
C PRO A 94 12.98 11.67 20.84
N VAL A 95 13.75 10.93 20.02
CA VAL A 95 15.03 11.39 19.47
C VAL A 95 15.01 11.58 17.95
N SER A 96 14.03 11.02 17.24
CA SER A 96 13.96 11.04 15.78
C SER A 96 12.57 10.67 15.24
N TRP A 97 12.32 10.99 13.97
CA TRP A 97 11.12 10.61 13.25
C TRP A 97 11.49 10.12 11.85
N ARG A 98 10.63 9.29 11.25
CA ARG A 98 10.80 8.84 9.86
C ARG A 98 9.45 8.69 9.18
N ASN A 99 9.42 9.10 7.91
CA ASN A 99 8.31 8.88 7.00
C ASN A 99 8.76 8.00 5.86
N THR A 100 7.94 7.01 5.52
CA THR A 100 8.15 6.17 4.34
C THR A 100 6.82 5.87 3.66
N SER A 101 6.87 5.55 2.38
CA SER A 101 5.71 5.15 1.58
C SER A 101 6.02 3.87 0.83
N ILE A 102 4.98 3.14 0.41
CA ILE A 102 5.20 2.01 -0.49
C ILE A 102 5.86 2.48 -1.79
N PRO A 103 6.72 1.65 -2.42
CA PRO A 103 7.47 2.06 -3.60
C PRO A 103 6.61 2.23 -4.86
N ARG A 104 5.39 1.66 -4.87
CA ARG A 104 4.44 1.75 -5.97
C ARG A 104 3.04 1.94 -5.40
N PRO A 105 2.17 2.75 -6.03
CA PRO A 105 0.80 2.90 -5.56
C PRO A 105 0.02 1.59 -5.67
N ILE A 106 -0.92 1.40 -4.75
CA ILE A 106 -1.95 0.37 -4.85
C ILE A 106 -3.02 0.93 -5.79
N ARG A 107 -3.18 0.29 -6.95
CA ARG A 107 -4.23 0.64 -7.90
C ARG A 107 -5.47 -0.18 -7.60
N VAL A 108 -6.58 0.50 -7.37
CA VAL A 108 -7.92 -0.08 -7.19
C VAL A 108 -8.73 0.32 -8.41
N GLN A 109 -9.16 -0.69 -9.18
CA GLN A 109 -9.97 -0.49 -10.39
C GLN A 109 -10.93 -1.67 -10.56
N HIS A 110 -12.06 -1.41 -11.19
CA HIS A 110 -12.95 -2.43 -11.70
C HIS A 110 -12.30 -3.19 -12.85
N LEU A 111 -12.64 -4.47 -12.97
CA LEU A 111 -12.34 -5.20 -14.19
C LEU A 111 -13.21 -4.68 -15.32
N PRO A 112 -12.66 -4.60 -16.54
CA PRO A 112 -13.50 -4.43 -17.71
C PRO A 112 -14.50 -5.57 -17.79
N SER A 113 -15.78 -5.22 -17.95
CA SER A 113 -16.85 -6.20 -18.12
C SER A 113 -16.78 -6.87 -19.49
N SER A 114 -16.25 -6.17 -20.48
CA SER A 114 -16.00 -6.70 -21.82
C SER A 114 -14.93 -5.89 -22.54
N VAL A 115 -14.26 -6.54 -23.50
CA VAL A 115 -13.34 -5.91 -24.43
C VAL A 115 -13.83 -6.20 -25.84
N PHE A 116 -13.96 -5.17 -26.65
CA PHE A 116 -14.48 -5.28 -28.01
C PHE A 116 -13.59 -4.52 -28.99
N LEU A 117 -13.42 -5.13 -30.15
CA LEU A 117 -12.75 -4.57 -31.30
C LEU A 117 -13.83 -4.12 -32.28
N TRP A 118 -13.70 -2.92 -32.83
CA TRP A 118 -14.66 -2.33 -33.77
C TRP A 118 -14.33 -2.77 -35.19
N PRO A 119 -15.01 -3.80 -35.73
CA PRO A 119 -14.59 -4.49 -36.95
C PRO A 119 -14.58 -3.59 -38.19
N GLU A 120 -15.37 -2.52 -38.13
CA GLU A 120 -15.69 -1.59 -39.21
C GLU A 120 -14.46 -0.83 -39.73
N ASN A 121 -13.37 -0.78 -38.95
CA ASN A 121 -12.14 -0.06 -39.29
C ASN A 121 -10.96 -0.96 -39.69
N TYR A 122 -11.17 -2.28 -39.86
CA TYR A 122 -10.06 -3.24 -40.00
C TYR A 122 -9.89 -3.85 -41.39
N LEU A 123 -10.41 -3.19 -42.42
CA LEU A 123 -10.12 -3.56 -43.80
C LEU A 123 -8.85 -2.83 -44.25
N GLY A 124 -7.78 -3.60 -44.51
CA GLY A 124 -6.52 -3.11 -45.06
C GLY A 124 -6.09 -3.95 -46.26
N ALA A 125 -5.36 -3.33 -47.20
CA ALA A 125 -4.79 -4.06 -48.33
C ALA A 125 -3.57 -4.89 -47.91
N VAL A 126 -3.20 -5.88 -48.73
CA VAL A 126 -1.97 -6.66 -48.51
C VAL A 126 -0.76 -5.72 -48.54
N GLY A 127 -0.02 -5.67 -47.42
CA GLY A 127 1.16 -4.82 -47.26
C GLY A 127 0.92 -3.55 -46.44
N GLU A 128 -0.32 -3.25 -46.03
CA GLU A 128 -0.61 -2.12 -45.15
C GLU A 128 -0.56 -2.48 -43.66
N VAL A 129 -0.15 -1.53 -42.83
CA VAL A 129 -0.22 -1.64 -41.38
C VAL A 129 -1.58 -1.15 -40.92
N VAL A 130 -2.40 -2.06 -40.37
CA VAL A 130 -3.70 -1.74 -39.79
C VAL A 130 -3.54 -1.54 -38.28
N THR A 131 -4.00 -0.40 -37.77
CA THR A 131 -4.03 -0.13 -36.32
C THR A 131 -5.38 -0.56 -35.76
N PHE A 132 -5.35 -1.31 -34.66
CA PHE A 132 -6.54 -1.77 -33.97
C PHE A 132 -6.75 -0.97 -32.69
N HIS A 133 -7.98 -0.50 -32.47
CA HIS A 133 -8.42 0.09 -31.21
C HIS A 133 -9.27 -0.92 -30.46
N ALA A 134 -8.84 -1.29 -29.25
CA ALA A 134 -9.64 -2.07 -28.33
C ALA A 134 -10.33 -1.12 -27.35
N HIS A 135 -11.64 -1.25 -27.23
CA HIS A 135 -12.41 -0.57 -26.20
C HIS A 135 -12.71 -1.55 -25.07
N ALA A 136 -12.50 -1.11 -23.85
CA ALA A 136 -12.83 -1.83 -22.65
C ALA A 136 -14.08 -1.17 -22.03
N LEU A 137 -15.19 -1.87 -21.94
CA LEU A 137 -16.37 -1.37 -21.22
C LEU A 137 -16.19 -1.63 -19.72
N GLY A 138 -16.67 -0.69 -18.90
CA GLY A 138 -16.61 -0.81 -17.45
C GLY A 138 -15.29 -0.38 -16.80
N THR A 139 -14.41 0.28 -17.56
CA THR A 139 -13.16 0.88 -17.03
C THR A 139 -13.14 2.40 -17.08
N ASP A 140 -14.17 3.04 -17.65
CA ASP A 140 -14.23 4.48 -17.84
C ASP A 140 -14.96 5.15 -16.66
N LEU A 141 -14.19 5.94 -15.89
CA LEU A 141 -14.69 7.02 -15.03
C LEU A 141 -14.57 8.36 -15.78
#